data_AF-A0A1V3XTX0-F1
#
_entry.id   AF-A0A1V3XTX0-F1
#
_cell.length_a   1.000
_cell.length_b   1.000
_cell.length_c   1.000
_cell.angle_alpha   90.00
_cell.angle_beta   90.00
_cell.angle_gamma   90.00
#
_symmetry.space_group_name_H-M   'P 1'
#
loop_
_entity.id
_entity.type
_entity.pdbx_description
1 polymer ?
#
loop_
_entity_poly.entity_id
_entity_poly.type
_entity_poly.pdbx_seq_one_letter_code
_entity_poly.pdbx_strand_id
1 'polypeptide(L)'
;MARGGCRGARSVSEPDRVVVPDCRGDWRRLLRSGFRRPEAARALKAHVVADQLKRLGGYNWFGAVEPLSDAGPTGWRTRVRLEVGPYCRVGFHRYHSSALVTDLQCGQVPAGMLDGLNSGRAWPPGGQVNVVLDDDGQRHVMLTVRHGRRVATSAVEGEYRAVQRIGGRIWRVPVTAFWQAHRDAAAVYSGLVADWAQAAPGMTAWDLYGGAGVFAAVLGEAVGSRDGYGPLTARVRRRGPPMLRWPICRR
;
A
#
# COMPACT_ATOMS: atom_id res chain seq x y z
N MET A 1 -4.67 -36.40 -0.98
CA MET A 1 -3.74 -35.86 -1.99
C MET A 1 -4.57 -35.18 -3.07
N ALA A 2 -4.55 -33.86 -3.18
CA ALA A 2 -5.12 -33.16 -4.33
C ALA A 2 -4.00 -32.31 -4.93
N ARG A 3 -3.31 -32.85 -5.95
CA ARG A 3 -2.41 -32.07 -6.78
C ARG A 3 -3.30 -31.14 -7.60
N GLY A 4 -3.43 -29.89 -7.17
CA GLY A 4 -4.16 -28.86 -7.91
C GLY A 4 -3.39 -28.52 -9.19
N GLY A 5 -3.59 -29.33 -10.23
CA GLY A 5 -3.03 -29.08 -11.56
C GLY A 5 -3.65 -27.84 -12.19
N CYS A 6 -2.88 -27.16 -13.04
CA CYS A 6 -3.37 -26.07 -13.86
C CYS A 6 -4.53 -26.57 -14.73
N ARG A 7 -5.67 -25.87 -14.71
CA ARG A 7 -6.75 -26.15 -15.65
C ARG A 7 -6.39 -25.60 -17.04
N GLY A 8 -6.72 -26.33 -18.10
CA GLY A 8 -6.60 -25.86 -19.48
C GLY A 8 -7.51 -24.66 -19.74
N ALA A 9 -7.01 -23.64 -20.44
CA ALA A 9 -7.75 -22.41 -20.72
C ALA A 9 -8.85 -22.65 -21.77
N ARG A 10 -10.03 -22.05 -21.57
CA ARG A 10 -10.96 -21.69 -22.66
C ARG A 10 -10.96 -20.18 -22.77
N SER A 11 -10.60 -19.67 -23.95
CA SER A 11 -10.68 -18.25 -24.29
C SER A 11 -12.14 -17.85 -24.41
N VAL A 12 -12.58 -16.86 -23.62
CA VAL A 12 -13.83 -16.16 -23.88
C VAL A 12 -13.45 -14.77 -24.39
N SER A 13 -13.61 -14.55 -25.69
CA SER A 13 -13.50 -13.24 -26.33
C SER A 13 -14.89 -12.77 -26.71
N GLU A 14 -15.27 -11.58 -26.27
CA GLU A 14 -16.48 -10.90 -26.74
C GLU A 14 -16.12 -9.46 -27.12
N PRO A 15 -16.50 -8.99 -28.32
CA PRO A 15 -16.07 -7.70 -28.86
C PRO A 15 -17.03 -6.55 -28.49
N ASP A 16 -16.54 -5.34 -28.74
CA ASP A 16 -17.26 -4.05 -28.83
C ASP A 16 -17.65 -3.26 -27.55
N ARG A 17 -16.81 -2.24 -27.23
CA ARG A 17 -17.08 -0.78 -27.38
C ARG A 17 -16.63 0.17 -26.23
N VAL A 18 -15.77 1.09 -26.68
CA VAL A 18 -15.41 2.48 -26.29
C VAL A 18 -14.64 2.78 -24.99
N VAL A 19 -13.60 3.61 -25.20
CA VAL A 19 -12.38 3.95 -24.46
C VAL A 19 -12.56 5.16 -23.53
N VAL A 20 -11.86 5.13 -22.38
CA VAL A 20 -11.22 6.32 -21.78
C VAL A 20 -9.71 6.05 -21.81
N PRO A 21 -8.85 7.00 -22.24
CA PRO A 21 -7.46 6.72 -22.59
C PRO A 21 -6.60 6.66 -21.33
N ASP A 22 -6.59 5.53 -20.64
CA ASP A 22 -5.38 5.00 -19.97
C ASP A 22 -5.57 3.60 -19.40
N CYS A 23 -6.76 3.02 -19.59
CA CYS A 23 -6.99 1.63 -19.36
C CYS A 23 -7.78 1.12 -20.60
N ARG A 24 -7.24 0.21 -21.41
CA ARG A 24 -7.97 -0.62 -22.43
C ARG A 24 -8.47 -2.03 -21.95
N GLY A 25 -9.72 -2.19 -21.52
CA GLY A 25 -10.18 -3.36 -20.74
C GLY A 25 -11.31 -3.10 -19.73
N ASP A 26 -11.96 -4.15 -19.22
CA ASP A 26 -13.14 -4.09 -18.33
C ASP A 26 -12.76 -3.89 -16.84
N TRP A 27 -12.02 -2.83 -16.49
CA TRP A 27 -11.76 -2.47 -15.07
C TRP A 27 -12.95 -1.82 -14.37
N ARG A 28 -14.15 -1.88 -14.98
CA ARG A 28 -15.43 -1.40 -14.41
C ARG A 28 -15.71 -1.95 -13.02
N ARG A 29 -15.06 -3.05 -12.66
CA ARG A 29 -15.39 -3.85 -11.49
C ARG A 29 -14.15 -4.30 -10.74
N LEU A 30 -13.14 -3.45 -10.51
CA LEU A 30 -11.97 -3.85 -9.70
C LEU A 30 -11.69 -2.93 -8.49
N LEU A 31 -12.09 -1.65 -8.55
CA LEU A 31 -11.72 -0.64 -7.55
C LEU A 31 -12.88 0.31 -7.23
N ARG A 32 -13.05 0.64 -5.94
CA ARG A 32 -14.15 1.47 -5.39
C ARG A 32 -14.22 2.90 -5.98
N SER A 33 -13.14 3.43 -6.54
CA SER A 33 -13.04 4.83 -7.00
C SER A 33 -12.81 5.02 -8.50
N GLY A 34 -12.85 3.94 -9.30
CA GLY A 34 -12.23 3.87 -10.64
C GLY A 34 -12.78 4.77 -11.77
N PHE A 35 -13.70 5.71 -11.52
CA PHE A 35 -14.44 6.39 -12.59
C PHE A 35 -14.70 7.88 -12.32
N ARG A 36 -13.73 8.60 -11.76
CA ARG A 36 -13.85 10.06 -11.58
C ARG A 36 -12.58 10.75 -12.02
N ARG A 37 -12.74 11.96 -12.61
CA ARG A 37 -11.63 12.91 -12.75
C ARG A 37 -10.97 13.12 -11.37
N PRO A 38 -9.64 13.22 -11.28
CA PRO A 38 -8.95 13.35 -10.00
C PRO A 38 -9.52 14.47 -9.11
N GLU A 39 -9.92 15.59 -9.72
CA GLU A 39 -10.53 16.75 -9.06
C GLU A 39 -11.84 16.37 -8.37
N ALA A 40 -12.72 15.66 -9.09
CA ALA A 40 -13.99 15.18 -8.55
C ALA A 40 -13.78 14.13 -7.44
N ALA A 41 -12.74 13.30 -7.55
CA ALA A 41 -12.39 12.36 -6.48
C ALA A 41 -11.90 13.09 -5.22
N ARG A 42 -11.10 14.16 -5.36
CA ARG A 42 -10.66 15.00 -4.23
C ARG A 42 -11.82 15.74 -3.59
N ALA A 43 -12.71 16.35 -4.38
CA ALA A 43 -13.90 17.02 -3.87
C ALA A 43 -14.82 16.05 -3.09
N LEU A 44 -15.03 14.83 -3.59
CA LEU A 44 -15.79 13.81 -2.87
C LEU A 44 -15.10 13.40 -1.56
N LYS A 45 -13.78 13.23 -1.56
CA LYS A 45 -13.01 12.93 -0.33
C LYS A 45 -13.11 14.07 0.68
N ALA A 46 -13.07 15.33 0.23
CA ALA A 46 -13.25 16.50 1.10
C ALA A 46 -14.62 16.47 1.78
N HIS A 47 -15.69 16.21 1.03
CA HIS A 47 -17.03 16.06 1.62
C HIS A 47 -17.11 14.91 2.63
N VAL A 48 -16.49 13.76 2.33
CA VAL A 48 -16.45 12.64 3.28
C VAL A 48 -15.73 13.04 4.57
N VAL A 49 -14.57 13.70 4.49
CA VAL A 49 -13.83 14.16 5.69
C VAL A 49 -14.64 15.17 6.48
N ALA A 50 -15.20 16.18 5.83
CA ALA A 50 -16.03 17.21 6.46
C ALA A 50 -17.24 16.60 7.20
N ASP A 51 -17.95 15.67 6.54
CA ASP A 51 -19.11 15.00 7.11
C ASP A 51 -18.73 14.11 8.31
N GLN A 52 -17.63 13.35 8.22
CA GLN A 52 -17.16 12.51 9.33
C GLN A 52 -16.70 13.34 10.53
N LEU A 53 -15.95 14.42 10.32
CA LEU A 53 -15.51 15.31 11.40
C LEU A 53 -16.70 15.99 12.09
N LYS A 54 -17.71 16.40 11.33
CA LYS A 54 -18.92 17.01 11.90
C LYS A 54 -19.74 16.01 12.70
N ARG A 55 -20.04 14.83 12.12
CA ARG A 55 -20.94 13.85 12.74
C ARG A 55 -20.33 13.14 13.95
N LEU A 56 -19.04 12.80 13.88
CA LEU A 56 -18.37 12.02 14.92
C LEU A 56 -17.60 12.89 15.90
N GLY A 57 -17.02 13.99 15.42
CA GLY A 57 -16.16 14.87 16.21
C GLY A 57 -16.79 16.21 16.61
N GLY A 58 -17.99 16.54 16.12
CA GLY A 58 -18.62 17.84 16.35
C GLY A 58 -17.86 19.02 15.72
N TYR A 59 -16.92 18.76 14.83
CA TYR A 59 -16.02 19.77 14.27
C TYR A 59 -16.40 20.11 12.83
N ASN A 60 -16.65 21.40 12.55
CA ASN A 60 -16.92 21.88 11.20
C ASN A 60 -15.61 22.20 10.48
N TRP A 61 -15.31 21.46 9.41
CA TRP A 61 -14.12 21.63 8.59
C TRP A 61 -14.47 22.05 7.16
N PHE A 62 -13.73 23.01 6.60
CA PHE A 62 -14.00 23.62 5.29
C PHE A 62 -12.79 23.58 4.33
N GLY A 63 -11.83 22.68 4.56
CA GLY A 63 -10.63 22.59 3.72
C GLY A 63 -10.85 21.85 2.40
N ALA A 64 -9.80 21.85 1.58
CA ALA A 64 -9.72 21.08 0.35
C ALA A 64 -8.81 19.86 0.51
N VAL A 65 -9.03 18.83 -0.31
CA VAL A 65 -8.09 17.71 -0.43
C VAL A 65 -7.15 18.02 -1.59
N GLU A 66 -5.86 18.00 -1.31
CA GLU A 66 -4.79 18.26 -2.27
C GLU A 66 -4.19 16.95 -2.80
N PRO A 67 -3.63 16.95 -4.02
CA PRO A 67 -2.79 15.84 -4.47
C PRO A 67 -1.54 15.72 -3.59
N LEU A 68 -1.02 14.50 -3.43
CA LEU A 68 0.24 14.29 -2.70
C LEU A 68 1.46 14.79 -3.48
N SER A 69 1.38 14.83 -4.81
CA SER A 69 2.44 15.29 -5.70
C SER A 69 1.88 15.67 -7.08
N ASP A 70 2.69 16.35 -7.87
CA ASP A 70 2.37 16.71 -9.26
C ASP A 70 2.63 15.58 -10.27
N ALA A 71 3.04 14.39 -9.81
CA ALA A 71 3.38 13.23 -10.64
C ALA A 71 2.16 12.57 -11.33
N GLY A 72 0.99 13.21 -11.27
CA GLY A 72 -0.23 12.76 -11.92
C GLY A 72 -0.99 11.65 -11.19
N PRO A 73 -2.18 11.29 -11.69
CA PRO A 73 -3.12 10.40 -11.01
C PRO A 73 -2.86 8.90 -11.25
N THR A 74 -1.90 8.55 -12.10
CA THR A 74 -1.57 7.18 -12.49
C THR A 74 -0.18 6.78 -12.00
N GLY A 75 0.10 5.49 -11.98
CA GLY A 75 1.41 4.95 -11.62
C GLY A 75 1.80 5.07 -10.14
N TRP A 76 0.97 5.66 -9.28
CA TRP A 76 1.35 5.98 -7.89
C TRP A 76 1.61 4.77 -7.01
N ARG A 77 1.07 3.60 -7.37
CA ARG A 77 1.09 2.38 -6.55
C ARG A 77 2.33 1.52 -6.82
N THR A 78 3.36 1.66 -6.00
CA THR A 78 4.64 0.94 -6.13
C THR A 78 4.64 -0.46 -5.51
N ARG A 79 3.53 -0.87 -4.89
CA ARG A 79 3.36 -2.21 -4.29
C ARG A 79 1.98 -2.78 -4.55
N VAL A 80 1.95 -4.01 -5.07
CA VAL A 80 0.72 -4.77 -5.26
C VAL A 80 0.87 -6.21 -4.78
N ARG A 81 -0.29 -6.79 -4.50
CA ARG A 81 -0.46 -8.19 -4.16
C ARG A 81 -1.47 -8.77 -5.14
N LEU A 82 -1.05 -9.83 -5.81
CA LEU A 82 -1.82 -10.58 -6.79
C LEU A 82 -2.07 -11.98 -6.26
N GLU A 83 -3.16 -12.58 -6.68
CA GLU A 83 -3.49 -13.97 -6.37
C GLU A 83 -3.29 -14.84 -7.60
N VAL A 84 -2.94 -16.11 -7.40
CA VAL A 84 -2.78 -17.08 -8.48
C VAL A 84 -4.03 -17.93 -8.58
N GLY A 85 -4.69 -17.83 -9.74
CA GLY A 85 -5.91 -18.59 -10.03
C GLY A 85 -5.65 -20.05 -10.39
N PRO A 86 -6.73 -20.84 -10.60
CA PRO A 86 -6.63 -22.25 -11.00
C PRO A 86 -6.06 -22.46 -12.41
N TYR A 87 -5.98 -21.41 -13.21
CA TYR A 87 -5.34 -21.40 -14.54
C TYR A 87 -3.85 -21.06 -14.46
N CYS A 88 -3.25 -21.04 -13.27
CA CYS A 88 -1.83 -20.78 -13.06
C CYS A 88 -1.36 -19.40 -13.58
N ARG A 89 -2.27 -18.43 -13.57
CA ARG A 89 -2.03 -17.03 -13.92
C ARG A 89 -2.27 -16.13 -12.70
N VAL A 90 -1.47 -15.09 -12.58
CA VAL A 90 -1.64 -14.06 -11.56
C VAL A 90 -2.74 -13.09 -11.98
N GLY A 91 -3.48 -12.56 -11.01
CA GLY A 91 -4.52 -11.58 -11.27
C GLY A 91 -5.00 -10.83 -10.03
N PHE A 92 -5.79 -9.79 -10.29
CA PHE A 92 -6.52 -9.04 -9.27
C PHE A 92 -7.89 -9.65 -9.02
N HIS A 93 -8.37 -9.59 -7.79
CA HIS A 93 -9.76 -9.91 -7.49
C HIS A 93 -10.71 -8.90 -8.11
N ARG A 94 -11.67 -9.39 -8.91
CA ARG A 94 -12.85 -8.62 -9.31
C ARG A 94 -13.58 -8.12 -8.06
N TYR A 95 -14.09 -6.90 -8.15
CA TYR A 95 -14.82 -6.18 -7.12
C TYR A 95 -15.94 -7.06 -6.54
N HIS A 96 -15.88 -7.27 -5.23
CA HIS A 96 -16.76 -8.18 -4.48
C HIS A 96 -16.83 -9.61 -5.06
N SER A 97 -15.73 -10.15 -5.59
CA SER A 97 -15.69 -11.49 -6.16
C SER A 97 -14.36 -12.21 -5.93
N SER A 98 -14.42 -13.55 -5.85
CA SER A 98 -13.24 -14.41 -5.86
C SER A 98 -12.66 -14.62 -7.28
N ALA A 99 -13.38 -14.19 -8.32
CA ALA A 99 -12.90 -14.28 -9.70
C ALA A 99 -11.70 -13.35 -9.92
N LEU A 100 -10.71 -13.83 -10.67
CA LEU A 100 -9.49 -13.07 -10.97
C LEU A 100 -9.54 -12.45 -12.36
N VAL A 101 -9.21 -11.17 -12.46
CA VAL A 101 -8.86 -10.49 -13.70
C VAL A 101 -7.35 -10.61 -13.89
N THR A 102 -6.97 -11.29 -14.96
CA THR A 102 -5.59 -11.68 -15.28
C THR A 102 -4.98 -10.82 -16.39
N ASP A 103 -5.77 -9.89 -16.93
CA ASP A 103 -5.24 -8.71 -17.61
C ASP A 103 -4.68 -7.75 -16.54
N LEU A 104 -3.38 -7.52 -16.61
CA LEU A 104 -2.64 -6.77 -15.59
C LEU A 104 -2.41 -5.31 -15.96
N GLN A 105 -2.92 -4.85 -17.11
CA GLN A 105 -2.86 -3.44 -17.48
C GLN A 105 -3.64 -2.63 -16.43
N CYS A 106 -2.98 -1.79 -15.63
CA CYS A 106 -3.61 -1.10 -14.52
C CYS A 106 -2.96 0.27 -14.31
N GLY A 107 -3.71 1.34 -14.55
CA GLY A 107 -3.20 2.71 -14.40
C GLY A 107 -2.78 3.10 -12.97
N GLN A 108 -3.04 2.29 -11.95
CA GLN A 108 -2.53 2.59 -10.60
C GLN A 108 -1.05 2.29 -10.44
N VAL A 109 -0.53 1.26 -11.11
CA VAL A 109 0.86 0.81 -10.95
C VAL A 109 1.76 1.50 -11.98
N PRO A 110 3.04 1.74 -11.68
CA PRO A 110 4.00 2.22 -12.67
C PRO A 110 3.97 1.36 -13.94
N ALA A 111 4.12 2.01 -15.09
CA ALA A 111 4.24 1.31 -16.37
C ALA A 111 5.36 0.26 -16.31
N GLY A 112 5.13 -0.92 -16.88
CA GLY A 112 6.11 -2.01 -16.87
C GLY A 112 6.20 -2.82 -15.57
N MET A 113 5.63 -2.35 -14.46
CA MET A 113 5.77 -3.02 -13.15
C MET A 113 5.27 -4.47 -13.17
N LEU A 114 4.25 -4.79 -13.98
CA LEU A 114 3.62 -6.12 -14.01
C LEU A 114 3.92 -6.90 -15.30
N ASP A 115 4.81 -6.38 -16.14
CA ASP A 115 5.12 -6.97 -17.44
C ASP A 115 5.81 -8.33 -17.30
N GLY A 116 5.45 -9.26 -18.19
CA GLY A 116 6.01 -10.60 -18.24
C GLY A 116 5.47 -11.57 -17.18
N LEU A 117 4.74 -11.11 -16.16
CA LEU A 117 4.25 -11.99 -15.09
C LEU A 117 3.37 -13.13 -15.60
N ASN A 118 2.62 -12.92 -16.68
CA ASN A 118 1.76 -13.94 -17.29
C ASN A 118 2.30 -14.47 -18.64
N SER A 119 3.57 -14.21 -18.96
CA SER A 119 4.20 -14.60 -20.23
C SER A 119 5.16 -15.79 -20.01
N GLY A 120 4.72 -17.01 -20.33
CA GLY A 120 5.58 -18.20 -20.38
C GLY A 120 5.80 -18.95 -19.05
N ARG A 121 5.37 -18.40 -17.90
CA ARG A 121 5.43 -19.10 -16.61
C ARG A 121 4.05 -19.54 -16.10
N ALA A 122 3.95 -20.80 -15.67
CA ALA A 122 2.84 -21.28 -14.85
C ALA A 122 3.12 -21.02 -13.36
N TRP A 123 2.20 -20.32 -12.69
CA TRP A 123 2.27 -20.05 -11.25
C TRP A 123 1.54 -21.12 -10.44
N PRO A 124 1.98 -21.44 -9.21
CA PRO A 124 1.29 -22.44 -8.38
C PRO A 124 -0.08 -21.92 -7.92
N PRO A 125 -1.19 -22.63 -8.23
CA PRO A 125 -2.53 -22.21 -7.83
C PRO A 125 -2.68 -21.97 -6.33
N GLY A 126 -3.40 -20.91 -5.96
CA GLY A 126 -3.56 -20.51 -4.56
C GLY A 126 -2.31 -19.89 -3.94
N GLY A 127 -1.26 -19.65 -4.73
CA GLY A 127 -0.15 -18.81 -4.35
C GLY A 127 -0.51 -17.33 -4.42
N GLN A 128 0.25 -16.52 -3.68
CA GLN A 128 0.16 -15.07 -3.66
C GLN A 128 1.45 -14.47 -4.18
N VAL A 129 1.36 -13.50 -5.08
CA VAL A 129 2.51 -12.83 -5.69
C VAL A 129 2.52 -11.38 -5.25
N ASN A 130 3.55 -10.99 -4.51
CA ASN A 130 3.78 -9.60 -4.12
C ASN A 130 4.80 -9.01 -5.09
N VAL A 131 4.46 -7.86 -5.68
CA VAL A 131 5.33 -7.14 -6.61
C VAL A 131 5.59 -5.75 -6.04
N VAL A 132 6.86 -5.37 -5.98
CA VAL A 132 7.31 -4.06 -5.49
C VAL A 132 8.27 -3.46 -6.49
N LEU A 133 8.08 -2.18 -6.81
CA LEU A 133 9.10 -1.33 -7.42
C LEU A 133 9.69 -0.48 -6.31
N ASP A 134 11.00 -0.55 -6.11
CA ASP A 134 11.69 0.15 -5.05
C ASP A 134 12.21 1.52 -5.50
N ASP A 135 12.79 2.30 -4.58
CA ASP A 135 13.20 3.68 -4.87
C ASP A 135 14.49 3.76 -5.71
N ASP A 136 15.20 2.63 -5.88
CA ASP A 136 16.34 2.49 -6.78
C ASP A 136 15.89 1.99 -8.17
N GLY A 137 14.57 1.94 -8.42
CA GLY A 137 13.97 1.50 -9.68
C GLY A 137 14.01 -0.02 -9.89
N GLN A 138 14.33 -0.80 -8.85
CA GLN A 138 14.42 -2.25 -8.94
C GLN A 138 13.06 -2.90 -8.66
N ARG A 139 12.69 -3.86 -9.52
CA ARG A 139 11.50 -4.67 -9.33
C ARG A 139 11.83 -5.91 -8.50
N HIS A 140 10.96 -6.23 -7.57
CA HIS A 140 11.05 -7.43 -6.74
C HIS A 140 9.73 -8.18 -6.75
N VAL A 141 9.81 -9.49 -6.96
CA VAL A 141 8.64 -10.37 -7.07
C VAL A 141 8.78 -11.52 -6.09
N MET A 142 7.93 -11.54 -5.07
CA MET A 142 7.91 -12.62 -4.07
C MET A 142 6.69 -13.50 -4.27
N LEU A 143 6.91 -14.81 -4.25
CA LEU A 143 5.85 -15.82 -4.26
C LEU A 143 5.69 -16.39 -2.85
N THR A 144 4.48 -16.29 -2.32
CA THR A 144 4.08 -16.94 -1.07
C THR A 144 3.10 -18.07 -1.37
N VAL A 145 3.41 -19.30 -0.96
CA VAL A 145 2.54 -20.46 -1.13
C VAL A 145 2.25 -21.07 0.23
N ARG A 146 0.98 -21.43 0.46
CA ARG A 146 0.55 -22.11 1.68
C ARG A 146 0.37 -23.61 1.42
N HIS A 147 1.08 -24.44 2.17
CA HIS A 147 0.95 -25.89 2.15
C HIS A 147 0.43 -26.37 3.53
N GLY A 148 -0.89 -26.56 3.63
CA GLY A 148 -1.55 -26.91 4.89
C GLY A 148 -1.35 -25.81 5.94
N ARG A 149 -0.58 -26.10 7.00
CA ARG A 149 -0.23 -25.13 8.05
C ARG A 149 1.06 -24.35 7.75
N ARG A 150 1.90 -24.80 6.81
CA ARG A 150 3.18 -24.17 6.49
C ARG A 150 3.00 -23.09 5.43
N VAL A 151 3.74 -21.99 5.57
CA VAL A 151 3.81 -20.90 4.58
C VAL A 151 5.25 -20.80 4.11
N ALA A 152 5.47 -20.94 2.82
CA ALA A 152 6.77 -20.76 2.17
C ALA A 152 6.75 -19.47 1.36
N THR A 153 7.81 -18.66 1.47
CA THR A 153 8.01 -17.46 0.64
C THR A 153 9.34 -17.57 -0.07
N SER A 154 9.36 -17.33 -1.37
CA SER A 154 10.58 -17.33 -2.18
C SER A 154 10.65 -16.12 -3.12
N ALA A 155 11.87 -15.67 -3.39
CA ALA A 155 12.13 -14.70 -4.44
C ALA A 155 11.98 -15.35 -5.81
N VAL A 156 11.20 -14.71 -6.68
CA VAL A 156 11.09 -15.02 -8.11
C VAL A 156 12.02 -14.10 -8.90
N GLU A 157 12.08 -12.83 -8.50
CA GLU A 157 12.87 -11.78 -9.12
C GLU A 157 13.31 -10.80 -8.03
N GLY A 158 14.55 -10.31 -8.14
CA GLY A 158 15.09 -9.31 -7.23
C GLY A 158 15.29 -9.82 -5.79
N GLU A 159 15.31 -8.87 -4.86
CA GLU A 159 15.70 -9.08 -3.46
C GLU A 159 14.48 -9.26 -2.54
N TYR A 160 14.68 -9.94 -1.41
CA TYR A 160 13.62 -10.10 -0.39
C TYR A 160 13.21 -8.78 0.28
N ARG A 161 14.09 -7.77 0.23
CA ARG A 161 13.87 -6.44 0.81
C ARG A 161 14.03 -5.38 -0.26
N ALA A 162 13.02 -4.52 -0.38
CA ALA A 162 13.01 -3.35 -1.23
C ALA A 162 13.67 -2.17 -0.52
N VAL A 163 14.44 -1.36 -1.27
CA VAL A 163 15.00 -0.11 -0.78
C VAL A 163 13.96 1.00 -0.83
N GLN A 164 13.85 1.78 0.24
CA GLN A 164 13.00 2.97 0.30
C GLN A 164 13.79 4.13 0.93
N ARG A 165 13.65 5.35 0.42
CA ARG A 165 14.45 6.52 0.77
C ARG A 165 13.54 7.64 1.21
N ILE A 166 13.69 8.05 2.47
CA ILE A 166 12.91 9.13 3.07
C ILE A 166 13.89 10.12 3.68
N GLY A 167 14.02 11.29 3.06
CA GLY A 167 15.07 12.25 3.40
C GLY A 167 16.47 11.59 3.28
N GLY A 168 17.31 11.77 4.29
CA GLY A 168 18.64 11.17 4.36
C GLY A 168 18.67 9.68 4.77
N ARG A 169 17.52 9.03 5.00
CA ARG A 169 17.46 7.66 5.54
C ARG A 169 17.09 6.64 4.48
N ILE A 170 17.73 5.47 4.58
CA ILE A 170 17.47 4.30 3.74
C ILE A 170 16.80 3.23 4.59
N TRP A 171 15.66 2.75 4.11
CA TRP A 171 14.89 1.64 4.67
C TRP A 171 15.05 0.42 3.78
N ARG A 172 15.29 -0.75 4.38
CA ARG A 172 15.26 -2.04 3.68
C ARG A 172 14.06 -2.85 4.18
N VAL A 173 12.96 -2.78 3.44
CA VAL A 173 11.66 -3.28 3.88
C VAL A 173 11.35 -4.60 3.18
N PRO A 174 10.97 -5.68 3.89
CA PRO A 174 10.56 -6.91 3.23
C PRO A 174 9.45 -6.65 2.20
N VAL A 175 9.57 -7.22 1.01
CA VAL A 175 8.60 -7.04 -0.09
C VAL A 175 7.18 -7.43 0.32
N THR A 176 7.05 -8.41 1.21
CA THR A 176 5.77 -8.89 1.74
C THR A 176 5.24 -8.10 2.94
N ALA A 177 6.06 -7.23 3.54
CA ALA A 177 5.66 -6.44 4.70
C ALA A 177 4.78 -5.25 4.31
N PHE A 178 4.16 -4.63 5.31
CA PHE A 178 3.46 -3.37 5.11
C PHE A 178 4.45 -2.22 4.86
N TRP A 179 4.14 -1.40 3.87
CA TRP A 179 4.74 -0.10 3.59
C TRP A 179 3.69 0.74 2.86
N GLN A 180 3.87 2.06 2.83
CA GLN A 180 2.98 2.94 2.07
C GLN A 180 3.05 2.56 0.59
N ALA A 181 1.91 2.22 -0.01
CA ALA A 181 1.88 1.76 -1.40
C ALA A 181 2.01 2.91 -2.41
N HIS A 182 1.76 4.15 -1.99
CA HIS A 182 1.88 5.33 -2.83
C HIS A 182 3.33 5.84 -2.79
N ARG A 183 3.96 6.06 -3.95
CA ARG A 183 5.38 6.46 -4.07
C ARG A 183 5.77 7.63 -3.16
N ASP A 184 4.92 8.66 -3.05
CA ASP A 184 5.24 9.87 -2.28
C ASP A 184 4.74 9.84 -0.82
N ALA A 185 3.87 8.89 -0.46
CA ALA A 185 3.12 9.00 0.80
C ALA A 185 3.99 8.91 2.05
N ALA A 186 5.00 8.05 2.04
CA ALA A 186 5.90 7.93 3.19
C ALA A 186 6.63 9.26 3.47
N ALA A 187 7.13 9.93 2.42
CA ALA A 187 7.85 11.20 2.57
C ALA A 187 6.92 12.34 2.99
N VAL A 188 5.78 12.49 2.32
CA VAL A 188 4.79 13.53 2.62
C VAL A 188 4.27 13.40 4.06
N TYR A 189 3.88 12.19 4.47
CA TYR A 189 3.38 11.98 5.84
C TYR A 189 4.47 12.13 6.89
N SER A 190 5.72 11.74 6.61
CA SER A 190 6.85 11.98 7.51
C SER A 190 7.07 13.48 7.72
N GLY A 191 7.03 14.30 6.66
CA GLY A 191 7.13 15.76 6.77
C GLY A 191 6.00 16.36 7.60
N LEU A 192 4.75 15.99 7.29
CA LEU A 192 3.57 16.45 8.05
C LEU A 192 3.65 16.08 9.54
N VAL A 193 4.11 14.88 9.86
CA VAL A 193 4.28 14.47 11.26
C VAL A 193 5.39 15.27 11.94
N ALA A 194 6.50 15.56 11.25
CA ALA A 194 7.56 16.42 11.77
C ALA A 194 7.00 17.79 12.15
N ASP A 195 6.28 18.39 11.20
CA ASP A 195 5.77 19.75 11.30
C ASP A 195 4.67 19.85 12.35
N TRP A 196 3.75 18.90 12.42
CA TRP A 196 2.56 19.03 13.28
C TRP A 196 2.78 18.50 14.69
N ALA A 197 3.67 17.53 14.88
CA ALA A 197 3.95 17.02 16.22
C ALA A 197 4.62 18.07 17.11
N GLN A 198 5.30 19.06 16.51
CA GLN A 198 6.02 20.12 17.24
C GLN A 198 6.93 19.53 18.32
N ALA A 199 7.52 18.37 18.04
CA ALA A 199 8.38 17.67 18.97
C ALA A 199 9.66 18.48 19.16
N ALA A 200 10.08 18.63 20.42
CA ALA A 200 11.26 19.40 20.77
C ALA A 200 12.27 18.56 21.57
N PRO A 201 13.55 18.96 21.61
CA PRO A 201 14.57 18.27 22.38
C PRO A 201 14.16 18.03 23.83
N GLY A 202 14.39 16.81 24.33
CA GLY A 202 14.06 16.41 25.71
C GLY A 202 12.61 15.97 25.94
N MET A 203 11.72 16.13 24.94
CA MET A 203 10.35 15.62 24.99
C MET A 203 10.30 14.09 24.87
N THR A 204 9.10 13.52 24.96
CA THR A 204 8.85 12.10 24.73
C THR A 204 7.74 11.92 23.72
N ALA A 205 8.04 11.26 22.60
CA ALA A 205 7.10 10.94 21.55
C ALA A 205 6.83 9.44 21.46
N TRP A 206 5.59 9.07 21.11
CA TRP A 206 5.15 7.68 21.00
C TRP A 206 4.60 7.43 19.59
N ASP A 207 5.23 6.51 18.86
CA ASP A 207 4.72 6.00 17.59
C ASP A 207 3.96 4.69 17.82
N LEU A 208 2.66 4.84 18.10
CA LEU A 208 1.77 3.70 18.28
C LEU A 208 1.45 3.09 16.91
N TYR A 209 1.66 1.78 16.77
CA TYR A 209 1.54 1.06 15.50
C TYR A 209 2.59 1.45 14.44
N GLY A 210 3.77 1.93 14.87
CA GLY A 210 4.80 2.48 13.98
C GLY A 210 5.39 1.56 12.91
N GLY A 211 5.05 0.26 12.91
CA GLY A 211 5.43 -0.66 11.84
C GLY A 211 6.94 -0.69 11.60
N ALA A 212 7.36 -0.28 10.40
CA ALA A 212 8.77 -0.17 10.03
C ALA A 212 9.52 0.93 10.82
N GLY A 213 8.81 1.92 11.38
CA GLY A 213 9.36 3.01 12.19
C GLY A 213 9.56 4.32 11.42
N VAL A 214 8.86 4.50 10.29
CA VAL A 214 9.07 5.67 9.40
C VAL A 214 8.73 7.00 10.07
N PHE A 215 7.72 7.04 10.95
CA PHE A 215 7.37 8.24 11.72
C PHE A 215 8.15 8.34 13.02
N ALA A 216 8.40 7.22 13.71
CA ALA A 216 9.30 7.18 14.86
C ALA A 216 10.70 7.75 14.55
N ALA A 217 11.21 7.55 13.33
CA ALA A 217 12.50 8.10 12.92
C ALA A 217 12.52 9.64 12.95
N VAL A 218 11.48 10.27 12.39
CA VAL A 218 11.31 11.73 12.35
C VAL A 218 11.12 12.29 13.76
N LEU A 219 10.23 11.68 14.54
CA LEU A 219 9.99 12.10 15.92
C LEU A 219 11.24 11.93 16.79
N GLY A 220 12.00 10.85 16.58
CA GLY A 220 13.24 10.56 17.28
C GLY A 220 14.31 11.61 17.04
N GLU A 221 14.47 12.07 15.79
CA GLU A 221 15.40 13.16 15.45
C GLU A 221 15.05 14.46 16.19
N ALA A 222 13.76 14.81 16.24
CA ALA A 222 13.31 16.04 16.86
C ALA A 222 13.49 16.05 18.39
N VAL A 223 13.23 14.92 19.07
CA VAL A 223 13.35 14.85 20.55
C VAL A 223 14.79 14.65 21.04
N GLY A 224 15.69 14.17 20.18
CA GLY A 224 17.09 13.88 20.55
C GLY A 224 17.25 12.73 21.55
N SER A 225 18.50 12.47 21.96
CA SER A 225 18.78 11.57 23.09
C SER A 225 18.65 12.33 24.41
N ARG A 226 18.16 11.65 25.46
CA ARG A 226 18.00 12.30 26.77
C ARG A 226 19.32 12.59 27.50
N ASP A 227 20.40 11.86 27.17
CA ASP A 227 21.62 11.82 28.00
C ASP A 227 22.95 11.77 27.22
N GLY A 228 23.03 12.31 26.00
CA GLY A 228 24.32 12.52 25.31
C GLY A 228 25.14 11.28 24.91
N TYR A 229 24.75 10.07 25.31
CA TYR A 229 25.41 8.80 24.95
C TYR A 229 24.37 7.76 24.53
N GLY A 230 24.29 7.48 23.23
CA GLY A 230 23.54 6.34 22.67
C GLY A 230 22.59 6.69 21.52
N PRO A 231 22.31 5.75 20.60
CA PRO A 231 21.46 5.98 19.44
C PRO A 231 20.05 6.40 19.86
N LEU A 232 19.46 7.30 19.06
CA LEU A 232 18.10 7.86 19.19
C LEU A 232 17.10 6.83 19.74
N THR A 233 16.85 6.84 21.04
CA THR A 233 15.79 6.03 21.64
C THR A 233 14.52 6.86 21.73
N ALA A 234 13.87 7.06 20.58
CA ALA A 234 12.42 7.08 20.62
C ALA A 234 12.00 5.77 21.29
N ARG A 235 11.39 5.84 22.48
CA ARG A 235 10.99 4.62 23.21
C ARG A 235 9.80 4.02 22.47
N VAL A 236 10.07 3.28 21.40
CA VAL A 236 9.07 2.50 20.66
C VAL A 236 8.69 1.33 21.54
N ARG A 237 7.83 1.58 22.54
CA ARG A 237 7.17 0.50 23.26
C ARG A 237 6.15 -0.12 22.32
N ARG A 238 6.50 -1.26 21.73
CA ARG A 238 5.56 -2.20 21.10
C ARG A 238 4.68 -2.83 22.19
N ARG A 239 3.72 -2.07 22.72
CA ARG A 239 2.60 -2.63 23.50
C ARG A 239 1.32 -2.25 22.79
N GLY A 240 0.55 -3.25 22.34
CA GLY A 240 -0.86 -3.05 22.06
C GLY A 240 -1.54 -2.50 23.32
N PRO A 241 -2.46 -1.53 23.20
CA PRO A 241 -3.05 -0.92 24.39
C PRO A 241 -3.91 -1.96 25.14
N PRO A 242 -3.85 -2.03 26.48
CA PRO A 242 -5.00 -2.52 27.22
C PRO A 242 -6.15 -1.55 26.93
N MET A 243 -7.36 -2.08 26.73
CA MET A 243 -8.58 -1.30 26.48
C MET A 243 -8.67 -0.09 27.44
N LEU A 244 -8.39 1.10 26.93
CA LEU A 244 -8.63 2.35 27.64
C LEU A 244 -10.14 2.59 27.62
N ARG A 245 -10.78 2.33 28.77
CA ARG A 245 -12.12 2.85 29.07
C ARG A 245 -12.02 4.37 29.10
N TRP A 246 -12.65 5.03 28.14
CA TRP A 246 -12.89 6.47 28.18
C TRP A 246 -13.90 6.79 29.29
N PRO A 247 -13.60 7.67 30.26
CA PRO A 247 -14.64 8.27 31.08
C PRO A 247 -15.41 9.27 30.20
N ILE A 248 -16.68 8.98 29.99
CA ILE A 248 -17.64 9.88 29.38
C ILE A 248 -17.77 11.10 30.31
N CYS A 249 -17.19 12.24 29.91
CA CYS A 249 -17.54 13.52 30.52
C CYS A 249 -18.98 13.85 30.11
N ARG A 250 -19.92 13.65 31.05
CA ARG A 250 -21.22 14.33 31.01
C ARG A 250 -21.02 15.76 31.52
N ARG A 251 -21.40 16.74 30.69
CA ARG A 251 -22.15 17.92 31.11
C ARG A 251 -23.19 18.20 30.05
#